data_AF-A0A0N5BL71-F1
#
_entry.id   AF-A0A0N5BL71-F1
#
_cell.length_a   1.000
_cell.length_b   1.000
_cell.length_c   1.000
_cell.angle_alpha   90.00
_cell.angle_beta   90.00
_cell.angle_gamma   90.00
#
_symmetry.space_group_name_H-M   'P 1'
#
loop_
_entity.id
_entity.type
_entity.pdbx_description
1 polymer ?
#
loop_
_entity_poly.entity_id
_entity_poly.type
_entity_poly.pdbx_seq_one_letter_code
_entity_poly.pdbx_strand_id
1 'polypeptide(L)'
;MTKVSLVPPPNKELEAIVGPDVFSKINQIHQSTDTPKVKLQKVDELFASLSDDVLKKIPIPKHLMGLPEDAKKEVHSIMVDKKLTALEKYEKTKKVIKSQTPEIQAKCAPPLPSGFEFIPDDVKGQFMSLLKDDDLNFLDKLEKMHQLINSLPEDIKSKLGPPKS
;
A
#
# COMPACT_ATOMS: atom_id res chain seq x y z
N MET A 1 13.18 4.36 -15.08
CA MET A 1 12.37 4.03 -13.89
C MET A 1 11.21 3.16 -14.34
N THR A 2 10.92 2.07 -13.62
CA THR A 2 9.82 1.15 -13.97
C THR A 2 8.45 1.85 -13.89
N LYS A 3 7.53 1.49 -14.78
CA LYS A 3 6.13 1.93 -14.71
C LYS A 3 5.28 1.04 -13.78
N VAL A 4 5.88 -0.03 -13.25
CA VAL A 4 5.17 -1.01 -12.42
C VAL A 4 4.92 -0.43 -11.03
N SER A 5 3.69 -0.02 -10.78
CA SER A 5 3.26 0.41 -9.44
C SER A 5 2.97 -0.81 -8.57
N LEU A 6 3.63 -0.92 -7.42
CA LEU A 6 3.28 -1.91 -6.39
C LEU A 6 2.18 -1.42 -5.43
N VAL A 7 1.86 -0.14 -5.47
CA VAL A 7 0.75 0.42 -4.70
C VAL A 7 -0.55 0.01 -5.40
N PRO A 8 -1.48 -0.66 -4.69
CA PRO A 8 -2.78 -1.02 -5.26
C PRO A 8 -3.52 0.22 -5.74
N PRO A 9 -4.19 0.17 -6.90
CA PRO A 9 -4.92 1.33 -7.39
C PRO A 9 -6.10 1.67 -6.47
N PRO A 10 -6.50 2.96 -6.40
CA PRO A 10 -7.60 3.38 -5.54
C PRO A 10 -8.92 2.76 -5.99
N ASN A 11 -9.76 2.37 -5.03
CA ASN A 11 -11.12 1.87 -5.32
C ASN A 11 -12.01 3.03 -5.78
N LYS A 12 -12.88 2.81 -6.77
CA LYS A 12 -13.86 3.80 -7.26
C LYS A 12 -14.79 4.32 -6.16
N GLU A 13 -15.08 3.51 -5.13
CA GLU A 13 -15.84 3.96 -3.96
C GLU A 13 -15.20 5.16 -3.24
N LEU A 14 -13.86 5.31 -3.33
CA LEU A 14 -13.15 6.45 -2.76
C LEU A 14 -13.57 7.77 -3.42
N GLU A 15 -13.88 7.76 -4.72
CA GLU A 15 -14.32 8.94 -5.47
C GLU A 15 -15.58 9.58 -4.85
N ALA A 16 -16.53 8.76 -4.41
CA ALA A 16 -17.74 9.23 -3.76
C ALA A 16 -17.49 9.88 -2.38
N ILE A 17 -16.34 9.60 -1.76
CA ILE A 17 -15.96 10.11 -0.44
C ILE A 17 -15.14 11.39 -0.57
N VAL A 18 -14.08 11.37 -1.39
CA VAL A 18 -13.12 12.48 -1.49
C VAL A 18 -13.44 13.48 -2.62
N GLY A 19 -14.39 13.13 -3.48
CA GLY A 19 -14.77 13.91 -4.66
C GLY A 19 -13.88 13.63 -5.89
N PRO A 20 -14.37 13.99 -7.09
CA PRO A 20 -13.71 13.66 -8.36
C PRO A 20 -12.34 14.31 -8.51
N ASP A 21 -12.15 15.55 -8.03
CA ASP A 21 -10.89 16.27 -8.16
C ASP A 21 -9.76 15.62 -7.36
N VAL A 22 -10.04 15.26 -6.10
CA VAL A 22 -9.06 14.59 -5.24
C VAL A 22 -8.80 13.18 -5.75
N PHE A 23 -9.84 12.46 -6.16
CA PHE A 23 -9.71 11.12 -6.73
C PHE A 23 -8.85 11.13 -8.02
N SER A 24 -9.02 12.13 -8.87
CA SER A 24 -8.19 12.33 -10.07
C SER A 24 -6.71 12.52 -9.71
N LYS A 25 -6.40 13.36 -8.71
CA LYS A 25 -5.02 13.55 -8.22
C LYS A 25 -4.43 12.26 -7.65
N ILE A 26 -5.20 11.48 -6.90
CA ILE A 26 -4.76 10.18 -6.39
C ILE A 26 -4.42 9.24 -7.55
N ASN A 27 -5.24 9.18 -8.60
CA ASN A 27 -4.96 8.36 -9.78
C ASN A 27 -3.68 8.81 -10.51
N GLN A 28 -3.46 10.12 -10.65
CA GLN A 28 -2.22 10.65 -11.25
C GLN A 28 -0.98 10.24 -10.45
N ILE A 29 -1.04 10.28 -9.11
CA ILE A 29 0.04 9.79 -8.25
C ILE A 29 0.29 8.30 -8.50
N HIS A 30 -0.75 7.48 -8.58
CA HIS A 30 -0.61 6.04 -8.84
C HIS A 30 0.01 5.73 -10.21
N GLN A 31 -0.28 6.55 -11.22
CA GLN A 31 0.25 6.42 -12.58
C GLN A 31 1.66 6.98 -12.77
N SER A 32 2.17 7.76 -11.81
CA SER A 32 3.53 8.31 -11.86
C SER A 32 4.60 7.22 -11.78
N THR A 33 5.83 7.58 -12.15
CA THR A 33 7.03 6.72 -12.00
C THR A 33 7.68 6.82 -10.62
N ASP A 34 7.02 7.47 -9.68
CA ASP A 34 7.52 7.63 -8.31
C ASP A 34 7.65 6.29 -7.60
N THR A 35 8.53 6.23 -6.59
CA THR A 35 8.64 5.05 -5.74
C THR A 35 7.38 4.89 -4.88
N PRO A 36 7.11 3.67 -4.35
CA PRO A 36 5.99 3.46 -3.44
C PRO A 36 5.96 4.44 -2.27
N LYS A 37 7.12 4.75 -1.68
CA LYS A 37 7.26 5.76 -0.62
C LYS A 37 6.76 7.13 -1.04
N VAL A 38 7.24 7.64 -2.16
CA VAL A 38 6.85 8.96 -2.65
C VAL A 38 5.37 8.99 -3.01
N LYS A 39 4.84 7.93 -3.63
CA LYS A 39 3.41 7.84 -3.96
C LYS A 39 2.52 7.91 -2.71
N LEU A 40 2.82 7.09 -1.71
CA LEU A 40 2.02 7.03 -0.49
C LEU A 40 2.15 8.30 0.35
N GLN A 41 3.31 8.96 0.36
CA GLN A 41 3.47 10.29 0.96
C GLN A 41 2.60 11.35 0.28
N LYS A 42 2.60 11.41 -1.06
CA LYS A 42 1.75 12.35 -1.81
C LYS A 42 0.25 12.10 -1.57
N VAL A 43 -0.17 10.84 -1.44
CA VAL A 43 -1.56 10.50 -1.09
C VAL A 43 -1.89 10.94 0.34
N ASP A 44 -0.98 10.74 1.29
CA ASP A 44 -1.14 11.19 2.67
C ASP A 44 -1.25 12.72 2.77
N GLU A 45 -0.45 13.46 2.01
CA GLU A 45 -0.54 14.92 1.91
C GLU A 45 -1.89 15.40 1.33
N LEU A 46 -2.40 14.70 0.31
CA LEU A 46 -3.75 14.98 -0.20
C LEU A 46 -4.81 14.74 0.88
N PHE A 47 -4.71 13.65 1.64
CA PHE A 47 -5.62 13.36 2.73
C PHE A 47 -5.51 14.37 3.87
N ALA A 48 -4.30 14.85 4.20
CA ALA A 48 -4.11 15.89 5.21
C ALA A 48 -4.86 17.20 4.89
N SER A 49 -5.09 17.48 3.61
CA SER A 49 -5.88 18.65 3.15
C SER A 49 -7.40 18.48 3.25
N LEU A 50 -7.90 17.25 3.45
CA LEU A 50 -9.33 16.97 3.54
C LEU A 50 -9.90 17.36 4.91
N SER A 51 -11.21 17.56 4.99
CA SER A 51 -11.90 17.77 6.27
C SER A 51 -11.94 16.48 7.10
N ASP A 52 -12.03 16.64 8.42
CA ASP A 52 -12.06 15.49 9.34
C ASP A 52 -13.28 14.58 9.10
N ASP A 53 -14.41 15.16 8.69
CA ASP A 53 -15.63 14.41 8.36
C ASP A 53 -15.50 13.58 7.08
N VAL A 54 -14.70 14.04 6.11
CA VAL A 54 -14.37 13.26 4.91
C VAL A 54 -13.40 12.15 5.26
N LEU A 55 -12.33 12.46 6.01
CA LEU A 55 -11.32 11.48 6.41
C LEU A 55 -11.93 10.30 7.17
N LYS A 56 -12.84 10.57 8.13
CA LYS A 56 -13.49 9.52 8.92
C LYS A 56 -14.36 8.55 8.12
N LYS A 57 -14.70 8.89 6.88
CA LYS A 57 -15.48 8.03 5.97
C LYS A 57 -14.60 7.16 5.08
N ILE A 58 -13.30 7.45 5.00
CA ILE A 58 -12.38 6.69 4.16
C ILE A 58 -12.20 5.30 4.75
N PRO A 59 -12.52 4.22 4.00
CA PRO A 59 -12.33 2.87 4.51
C PRO A 59 -10.84 2.56 4.66
N ILE A 60 -10.52 1.67 5.59
CA ILE A 60 -9.17 1.13 5.66
C ILE A 60 -8.84 0.34 4.38
N PRO A 61 -7.56 0.21 4.01
CA PRO A 61 -7.14 -0.54 2.84
C PRO A 61 -7.65 -2.00 2.85
N LYS A 62 -8.02 -2.53 1.68
CA LYS A 62 -8.59 -3.88 1.54
C LYS A 62 -7.75 -4.99 2.19
N HIS A 63 -6.43 -4.93 2.07
CA HIS A 63 -5.54 -5.93 2.68
C HIS A 63 -5.60 -5.93 4.22
N LEU A 64 -6.10 -4.86 4.85
CA LEU A 64 -6.29 -4.76 6.30
C LEU A 64 -7.74 -5.10 6.73
N MET A 65 -8.64 -5.41 5.79
CA MET A 65 -10.04 -5.74 6.11
C MET A 65 -10.20 -7.08 6.85
N GLY A 66 -9.15 -7.91 6.88
CA GLY A 66 -9.11 -9.14 7.68
C GLY A 66 -8.82 -8.93 9.17
N LEU A 67 -8.51 -7.70 9.60
CA LEU A 67 -8.27 -7.39 11.00
C LEU A 67 -9.55 -7.52 11.85
N PRO A 68 -9.45 -7.85 13.15
CA PRO A 68 -10.53 -7.71 14.11
C PRO A 68 -11.07 -6.28 14.19
N GLU A 69 -12.33 -6.10 14.59
CA GLU A 69 -13.01 -4.80 14.54
C GLU A 69 -12.36 -3.71 15.40
N ASP A 70 -11.81 -4.07 16.55
CA ASP A 70 -11.02 -3.18 17.41
C ASP A 70 -9.73 -2.75 16.72
N ALA A 71 -8.98 -3.69 16.14
CA ALA A 71 -7.77 -3.40 15.37
C ALA A 71 -8.06 -2.54 14.13
N LYS A 72 -9.17 -2.77 13.43
CA LYS A 72 -9.61 -1.92 12.30
C LYS A 72 -9.86 -0.48 12.74
N LYS A 73 -10.54 -0.27 13.88
CA LYS A 73 -10.81 1.07 14.42
C LYS A 73 -9.52 1.77 14.82
N GLU A 74 -8.57 1.05 15.39
CA GLU A 74 -7.25 1.60 15.73
C GLU A 74 -6.48 2.01 14.46
N VAL A 75 -6.40 1.12 13.46
CA VAL A 75 -5.77 1.42 12.16
C VAL A 75 -6.42 2.61 11.49
N HIS A 76 -7.74 2.67 11.44
CA HIS A 76 -8.46 3.80 10.86
C HIS A 76 -8.12 5.10 11.57
N SER A 77 -8.10 5.09 12.92
CA SER A 77 -7.73 6.26 13.73
C SER A 77 -6.30 6.74 13.44
N ILE A 78 -5.35 5.81 13.28
CA ILE A 78 -3.97 6.12 12.88
C ILE A 78 -3.94 6.77 11.49
N MET A 79 -4.67 6.23 10.52
CA MET A 79 -4.65 6.70 9.13
C MET A 79 -5.20 8.12 8.97
N VAL A 80 -6.23 8.47 9.75
CA VAL A 80 -6.88 9.79 9.69
C VAL A 80 -6.23 10.83 10.60
N ASP A 81 -5.28 10.44 11.46
CA ASP A 81 -4.58 11.36 12.35
C ASP A 81 -3.62 12.27 11.57
N LYS A 82 -3.98 13.54 11.46
CA LYS A 82 -3.20 14.58 10.77
C LYS A 82 -1.91 14.96 11.50
N LYS A 83 -1.74 14.56 12.76
CA LYS A 83 -0.52 14.83 13.53
C LYS A 83 0.59 13.83 13.23
N LEU A 84 0.25 12.71 12.60
CA LEU A 84 1.20 11.68 12.22
C LEU A 84 1.68 11.91 10.78
N THR A 85 2.97 11.77 10.57
CA THR A 85 3.55 11.63 9.24
C THR A 85 3.17 10.28 8.62
N ALA A 86 3.18 10.18 7.29
CA ALA A 86 2.98 8.92 6.58
C ALA A 86 3.81 7.76 7.16
N LEU A 87 5.10 7.99 7.47
CA LEU A 87 5.97 6.96 8.04
C LEU A 87 5.51 6.52 9.43
N GLU A 88 5.15 7.46 10.30
CA GLU A 88 4.63 7.14 11.64
C GLU A 88 3.32 6.38 11.58
N LYS A 89 2.45 6.67 10.60
CA LYS A 89 1.23 5.91 10.36
C LYS A 89 1.54 4.46 10.04
N TYR A 90 2.46 4.20 9.10
CA TYR A 90 2.85 2.82 8.74
C TYR A 90 3.53 2.08 9.90
N GLU A 91 4.36 2.75 10.70
CA GLU A 91 4.98 2.15 11.89
C GLU A 91 3.96 1.80 12.97
N LYS A 92 2.98 2.67 13.22
CA LYS A 92 1.90 2.38 14.17
C LYS A 92 1.00 1.27 13.66
N THR A 93 0.59 1.30 12.39
CA THR A 93 -0.19 0.23 11.77
C THR A 93 0.54 -1.12 11.82
N LYS A 94 1.86 -1.16 11.61
CA LYS A 94 2.68 -2.36 11.79
C LYS A 94 2.55 -2.93 13.20
N LYS A 95 2.57 -2.10 14.25
CA LYS A 95 2.39 -2.55 15.64
C LYS A 95 1.02 -3.19 15.86
N VAL A 96 -0.04 -2.60 15.28
CA VAL A 96 -1.40 -3.17 15.34
C VAL A 96 -1.47 -4.52 14.64
N ILE A 97 -0.82 -4.67 13.48
CA ILE A 97 -0.78 -5.96 12.76
C ILE A 97 0.03 -6.99 13.57
N LYS A 98 1.17 -6.62 14.13
CA LYS A 98 2.07 -7.52 14.87
C LYS A 98 1.45 -8.06 16.17
N SER A 99 0.44 -7.38 16.73
CA SER A 99 -0.31 -7.90 17.88
C SER A 99 -1.37 -8.95 17.52
N GLN A 100 -1.62 -9.19 16.23
CA GLN A 100 -2.60 -10.16 15.76
C GLN A 100 -2.03 -11.58 15.66
N THR A 101 -2.89 -12.57 15.40
CA THR A 101 -2.44 -13.95 15.14
C THR A 101 -1.64 -14.05 13.84
N PRO A 102 -0.74 -15.04 13.68
CA PRO A 102 0.02 -15.24 12.44
C PRO A 102 -0.87 -15.37 11.19
N GLU A 103 -2.06 -15.96 11.33
CA GLU A 103 -3.02 -16.08 10.24
C GLU A 103 -3.54 -14.70 9.76
N ILE A 104 -3.83 -13.79 10.69
CA ILE A 104 -4.28 -12.43 10.37
C ILE A 104 -3.11 -11.61 9.81
N GLN A 105 -1.92 -11.75 10.38
CA GLN A 105 -0.71 -11.09 9.88
C GLN A 105 -0.44 -11.44 8.42
N ALA A 106 -0.55 -12.72 8.05
CA ALA A 106 -0.38 -13.17 6.68
C ALA A 106 -1.41 -12.54 5.70
N LYS A 107 -2.66 -12.33 6.14
CA LYS A 107 -3.69 -11.66 5.35
C LYS A 107 -3.43 -10.17 5.15
N CYS A 108 -2.69 -9.54 6.06
CA CYS A 108 -2.33 -8.12 6.02
C CYS A 108 -1.09 -7.83 5.15
N ALA A 109 -0.48 -8.84 4.55
CA ALA A 109 0.67 -8.65 3.67
C ALA A 109 0.28 -7.81 2.42
N PRO A 110 1.22 -7.02 1.87
CA PRO A 110 1.00 -6.34 0.60
C PRO A 110 0.58 -7.31 -0.51
N PRO A 111 -0.34 -6.92 -1.40
CA PRO A 111 -0.75 -7.78 -2.50
C PRO A 111 0.36 -7.87 -3.55
N LEU A 112 0.43 -9.01 -4.24
CA LEU A 112 1.39 -9.26 -5.31
C LEU A 112 1.04 -8.43 -6.57
N PRO A 113 2.04 -8.00 -7.35
CA PRO A 113 1.79 -7.38 -8.65
C PRO A 113 1.09 -8.36 -9.61
N SER A 114 0.37 -7.83 -10.60
CA SER A 114 -0.07 -8.67 -11.72
C SER A 114 1.13 -9.11 -12.56
N GLY A 115 1.05 -10.31 -13.14
CA GLY A 115 2.17 -10.91 -13.89
C GLY A 115 3.27 -11.48 -13.00
N PHE A 116 3.04 -11.62 -11.69
CA PHE A 116 4.02 -12.17 -10.75
C PHE A 116 4.54 -13.56 -11.16
N GLU A 117 3.74 -14.34 -11.88
CA GLU A 117 4.12 -15.64 -12.45
C GLU A 117 5.34 -15.57 -13.40
N PHE A 118 5.58 -14.41 -14.04
CA PHE A 118 6.70 -14.20 -14.96
C PHE A 118 8.01 -13.81 -14.26
N ILE A 119 7.97 -13.53 -12.95
CA ILE A 119 9.18 -13.22 -12.18
C ILE A 119 10.02 -14.49 -12.02
N PRO A 120 11.37 -14.44 -12.16
CA PRO A 120 12.26 -15.57 -11.92
C PRO A 120 12.12 -16.13 -10.50
N ASP A 121 12.30 -17.44 -10.32
CA ASP A 121 11.99 -18.11 -9.04
C ASP A 121 12.88 -17.64 -7.88
N ASP A 122 14.13 -17.27 -8.15
CA ASP A 122 15.04 -16.67 -7.16
C ASP A 122 14.52 -15.30 -6.68
N VAL A 123 14.00 -14.48 -7.60
CA VAL A 123 13.42 -13.18 -7.28
C VAL A 123 12.06 -13.33 -6.60
N LYS A 124 11.24 -14.33 -7.00
CA LYS A 124 10.01 -14.69 -6.28
C LYS A 124 10.32 -15.08 -4.84
N GLY A 125 11.36 -15.87 -4.61
CA GLY A 125 11.83 -16.24 -3.28
C GLY A 125 12.14 -15.00 -2.43
N GLN A 126 12.88 -14.04 -2.98
CA GLN A 126 13.18 -12.77 -2.31
C GLN A 126 11.91 -11.95 -2.00
N PHE A 127 10.97 -11.89 -2.95
CA PHE A 127 9.65 -11.25 -2.75
C PHE A 127 8.90 -11.87 -1.58
N MET A 128 8.81 -13.20 -1.54
CA MET A 128 8.09 -13.91 -0.49
C MET A 128 8.77 -13.76 0.88
N SER A 129 10.10 -13.67 0.92
CA SER A 129 10.83 -13.36 2.16
C SER A 129 10.51 -11.96 2.67
N LEU A 130 10.46 -10.95 1.78
CA LEU A 130 10.06 -9.58 2.17
C LEU A 130 8.63 -9.52 2.71
N LEU A 131 7.69 -10.27 2.12
CA LEU A 131 6.31 -10.29 2.60
C LEU A 131 6.20 -10.88 4.02
N LYS A 132 7.04 -11.86 4.35
CA LYS A 132 7.10 -12.54 5.65
C LYS A 132 7.99 -11.85 6.69
N ASP A 133 8.68 -10.78 6.31
CA ASP A 133 9.57 -10.06 7.21
C ASP A 133 8.74 -9.16 8.16
N ASP A 134 8.62 -9.58 9.41
CA ASP A 134 7.83 -8.88 10.44
C ASP A 134 8.54 -7.65 11.02
N ASP A 135 9.80 -7.43 10.64
CA ASP A 135 10.56 -6.24 10.99
C ASP A 135 10.38 -5.10 9.98
N LEU A 136 9.75 -5.37 8.83
CA LEU A 136 9.41 -4.34 7.85
C LEU A 136 7.94 -3.91 7.99
N ASN A 137 7.70 -2.60 7.92
CA ASN A 137 6.34 -2.09 7.75
C ASN A 137 5.87 -2.26 6.29
N PHE A 138 4.58 -2.01 6.04
CA PHE A 138 3.99 -2.11 4.69
C PHE A 138 4.78 -1.31 3.64
N LEU A 139 5.18 -0.09 3.98
CA LEU A 139 5.87 0.81 3.08
C LEU A 139 7.29 0.31 2.74
N ASP A 140 8.05 -0.15 3.72
CA ASP A 140 9.40 -0.68 3.53
C ASP A 140 9.37 -1.97 2.70
N LYS A 141 8.36 -2.82 2.90
CA LYS A 141 8.11 -3.99 2.05
C LYS A 141 7.92 -3.57 0.60
N LEU A 142 7.03 -2.60 0.34
CA LEU A 142 6.79 -2.11 -1.02
C LEU A 142 8.05 -1.51 -1.66
N GLU A 143 8.83 -0.73 -0.91
CA GLU A 143 10.03 -0.08 -1.44
C GLU A 143 11.11 -1.11 -1.82
N LYS A 144 11.37 -2.10 -0.96
CA LYS A 144 12.31 -3.20 -1.26
C LYS A 144 11.83 -4.06 -2.43
N MET A 145 10.53 -4.38 -2.48
CA MET A 145 9.95 -5.10 -3.63
C MET A 145 10.04 -4.30 -4.93
N HIS A 146 9.88 -2.97 -4.85
CA HIS A 146 10.04 -2.08 -6.01
C HIS A 146 11.49 -2.05 -6.51
N GLN A 147 12.47 -2.14 -5.61
CA GLN A 147 13.88 -2.28 -6.00
C GLN A 147 14.14 -3.61 -6.72
N LEU A 148 13.58 -4.72 -6.21
CA LEU A 148 13.65 -6.02 -6.89
C LEU A 148 13.02 -5.98 -8.29
N ILE A 149 11.88 -5.30 -8.46
CA ILE A 149 11.27 -5.15 -9.78
C ILE A 149 12.15 -4.31 -10.70
N ASN A 150 12.75 -3.23 -10.22
CA ASN A 150 13.59 -2.37 -11.06
C ASN A 150 14.85 -3.07 -11.56
N SER A 151 15.38 -4.05 -10.82
CA SER A 151 16.54 -4.84 -11.24
C SER A 151 16.20 -5.93 -12.25
N LEU A 152 14.91 -6.21 -12.51
CA LEU A 152 14.49 -7.18 -13.50
C LEU A 152 14.75 -6.70 -14.95
N PRO A 153 14.98 -7.64 -15.88
CA PRO A 153 14.98 -7.37 -17.31
C PRO A 153 13.70 -6.67 -17.81
N GLU A 154 13.82 -5.84 -18.86
CA GLU A 154 12.68 -5.10 -19.43
C GLU A 154 11.58 -6.01 -19.99
N ASP A 155 11.93 -7.17 -20.55
CA ASP A 155 10.97 -8.15 -21.06
C ASP A 155 10.11 -8.77 -19.94
N ILE A 156 10.63 -8.82 -18.71
CA ILE A 156 9.87 -9.24 -17.52
C ILE A 156 9.06 -8.06 -16.99
N LYS A 157 9.68 -6.87 -16.84
CA LYS A 157 8.99 -5.67 -16.33
C LYS A 157 7.78 -5.28 -17.16
N SER A 158 7.84 -5.46 -18.49
CA SER A 158 6.71 -5.17 -19.39
C SER A 158 5.50 -6.09 -19.20
N LYS A 159 5.68 -7.25 -18.56
CA LYS A 159 4.60 -8.19 -18.19
C LYS A 159 4.00 -7.92 -16.81
N LEU A 160 4.64 -7.04 -16.04
CA LEU A 160 4.20 -6.70 -14.69
C LEU A 160 3.26 -5.50 -14.72
N GLY A 161 2.30 -5.52 -13.81
CA GLY A 161 1.35 -4.43 -13.61
C GLY A 161 1.00 -4.24 -12.14
N PRO A 162 0.10 -3.29 -11.85
CA PRO A 162 -0.38 -3.08 -10.49
C PRO A 162 -1.06 -4.33 -9.93
N PRO A 163 -1.10 -4.49 -8.59
CA PRO A 163 -1.89 -5.53 -7.96
C PRO A 163 -3.35 -5.47 -8.39
N LYS A 164 -3.98 -6.63 -8.54
CA LYS A 164 -5.43 -6.71 -8.80
C LYS A 164 -6.20 -6.29 -7.55
N SER A 165 -7.15 -5.39 -7.71
CA SER A 165 -8.00 -4.83 -6.63
C SER A 165 -9.16 -5.73 -6.24
#